data_AF-D5AI61-F1
#
_entry.id   AF-D5AI61-F1
#
_cell.length_a   1.000
_cell.length_b   1.000
_cell.length_c   1.000
_cell.angle_alpha   90.00
_cell.angle_beta   90.00
_cell.angle_gamma   90.00
#
_symmetry.space_group_name_H-M   'P 1'
#
loop_
_entity.id
_entity.type
_entity.pdbx_description
1 polymer ?
#
loop_
_entity_poly.entity_id
_entity_poly.type
_entity_poly.pdbx_seq_one_letter_code
_entity_poly.pdbx_strand_id
1 'polypeptide(L)'
;MVNKLLADNQIPAEVDKDYIAAFNNMDKFVYRSAQEGFTFALSMYSSKTQNYEDMNNENRKGWYTADGMVYLYNDDLSHYSNHYWATVDPYRLPGTTTTKDKREDGSGEVTLASDFVGASQLGNRLATIAMNFNNWNNSLTARKAWIVLGNKIVFLGTDIQHQSAQGAVTTIENRKLLTGEKYSYYINGQPVDLSKEVVTDKTQSFYMTNGKDNQSIGYVFLNQLPTYAKLDQ
;
A
#
# COMPACT_ATOMS: atom_id res chain seq x y z
N MET A 1 25.75 4.12 -25.84
CA MET A 1 25.39 2.69 -25.70
C MET A 1 23.88 2.49 -25.74
N VAL A 2 23.10 3.15 -24.87
CA VAL A 2 21.62 3.06 -24.87
C VAL A 2 20.97 3.45 -26.21
N ASN A 3 21.37 4.57 -26.83
CA ASN A 3 20.79 4.98 -28.13
C ASN A 3 21.00 3.94 -29.25
N LYS A 4 22.08 3.16 -29.18
CA LYS A 4 22.32 2.08 -30.16
C LYS A 4 21.36 0.92 -29.93
N LEU A 5 21.12 0.55 -28.67
CA LEU A 5 20.15 -0.49 -28.30
C LEU A 5 18.72 -0.11 -28.72
N LEU A 6 18.29 1.13 -28.42
CA LEU A 6 16.94 1.60 -28.77
C LEU A 6 16.70 1.73 -30.29
N ALA A 7 17.77 1.92 -31.06
CA ALA A 7 17.69 2.02 -32.52
C ALA A 7 17.86 0.66 -33.22
N ASP A 8 18.23 -0.40 -32.49
CA ASP A 8 18.47 -1.71 -33.07
C ASP A 8 17.17 -2.52 -33.16
N ASN A 9 16.52 -2.45 -34.33
CA ASN A 9 15.29 -3.18 -34.62
C ASN A 9 15.47 -4.71 -34.67
N GLN A 10 16.70 -5.24 -34.57
CA GLN A 10 16.94 -6.68 -34.44
C GLN A 10 16.76 -7.17 -33.00
N ILE A 11 16.70 -6.25 -32.03
CA ILE A 11 16.47 -6.56 -30.61
C ILE A 11 15.01 -6.26 -30.29
N PRO A 12 14.11 -7.26 -30.29
CA PRO A 12 12.71 -7.02 -30.01
C PRO A 12 12.51 -6.64 -28.53
N ALA A 13 11.60 -5.70 -28.28
CA ALA A 13 11.11 -5.46 -26.93
C ALA A 13 10.32 -6.69 -26.46
N GLU A 14 10.58 -7.13 -25.22
CA GLU A 14 9.76 -8.17 -24.61
C GLU A 14 8.37 -7.62 -24.26
N VAL A 15 7.35 -8.44 -24.47
CA VAL A 15 5.98 -8.09 -24.06
C VAL A 15 5.83 -8.38 -22.57
N ASP A 16 5.33 -7.40 -21.83
CA ASP A 16 5.00 -7.53 -20.41
C ASP A 16 4.10 -8.74 -20.14
N LYS A 17 4.40 -9.48 -19.07
CA LYS A 17 3.68 -10.70 -18.66
C LYS A 17 3.23 -10.59 -17.22
N ASP A 18 2.15 -11.30 -16.90
CA ASP A 18 1.77 -11.49 -15.51
C ASP A 18 2.82 -12.32 -14.79
N TYR A 19 3.23 -11.86 -13.61
CA TYR A 19 4.11 -12.64 -12.75
C TYR A 19 3.87 -12.32 -11.28
N ILE A 20 4.18 -13.30 -10.44
CA ILE A 20 4.23 -13.17 -8.99
C ILE A 20 5.64 -13.51 -8.55
N ALA A 21 6.20 -12.68 -7.67
CA ALA A 21 7.44 -12.93 -6.97
C ALA A 21 7.18 -12.85 -5.46
N ALA A 22 7.12 -14.03 -4.82
CA ALA A 22 7.03 -14.17 -3.38
C ALA A 22 8.44 -14.22 -2.75
N PHE A 23 8.98 -13.07 -2.37
CA PHE A 23 10.30 -12.96 -1.75
C PHE A 23 10.23 -13.21 -0.23
N ASN A 24 9.81 -14.41 0.15
CA ASN A 24 9.60 -14.80 1.55
C ASN A 24 10.85 -14.68 2.44
N ASN A 25 12.06 -14.74 1.85
CA ASN A 25 13.30 -14.59 2.61
C ASN A 25 13.59 -13.15 3.05
N MET A 26 12.93 -12.16 2.42
CA MET A 26 13.03 -10.74 2.80
C MET A 26 11.67 -10.12 3.11
N ASP A 27 10.64 -10.96 3.28
CA ASP A 27 9.26 -10.57 3.59
C ASP A 27 8.69 -9.50 2.63
N LYS A 28 8.96 -9.66 1.32
CA LYS A 28 8.41 -8.82 0.25
C LYS A 28 7.60 -9.65 -0.73
N PHE A 29 6.63 -9.00 -1.37
CA PHE A 29 5.80 -9.61 -2.40
C PHE A 29 5.57 -8.64 -3.54
N VAL A 30 5.65 -9.14 -4.78
CA VAL A 30 5.34 -8.38 -6.00
C VAL A 30 4.39 -9.20 -6.88
N TYR A 31 3.35 -8.55 -7.37
CA TYR A 31 2.46 -9.05 -8.40
C TYR A 31 2.34 -8.04 -9.53
N ARG A 32 2.78 -8.42 -10.73
CA ARG A 32 2.52 -7.68 -11.97
C ARG A 32 1.31 -8.28 -12.66
N SER A 33 0.28 -7.48 -12.90
CA SER A 33 -0.84 -7.82 -13.77
C SER A 33 -0.67 -7.08 -15.10
N ALA A 34 0.03 -7.67 -16.05
CA ALA A 34 0.24 -7.11 -17.38
C ALA A 34 -1.09 -6.87 -18.10
N GLN A 35 -2.05 -7.79 -17.93
CA GLN A 35 -3.39 -7.68 -18.54
C GLN A 35 -4.14 -6.43 -18.07
N GLU A 36 -3.97 -6.04 -16.81
CA GLU A 36 -4.70 -4.92 -16.20
C GLU A 36 -3.84 -3.66 -16.04
N GLY A 37 -2.59 -3.67 -16.52
CA GLY A 37 -1.72 -2.50 -16.49
C GLY A 37 -1.27 -2.02 -15.09
N PHE A 38 -1.24 -2.90 -14.07
CA PHE A 38 -0.75 -2.51 -12.73
C PHE A 38 0.30 -3.47 -12.14
N THR A 39 1.03 -2.97 -11.14
CA THR A 39 1.85 -3.77 -10.22
C THR A 39 1.44 -3.49 -8.79
N PHE A 40 1.13 -4.54 -8.04
CA PHE A 40 0.92 -4.52 -6.61
C PHE A 40 2.19 -5.02 -5.91
N ALA A 41 2.72 -4.26 -4.97
CA ALA A 41 3.80 -4.73 -4.12
C ALA A 41 3.44 -4.53 -2.65
N LEU A 42 3.98 -5.42 -1.81
CA LEU A 42 3.73 -5.43 -0.39
C LEU A 42 5.05 -5.50 0.37
N SER A 43 5.20 -4.60 1.33
CA SER A 43 6.30 -4.56 2.27
C SER A 43 5.84 -5.07 3.63
N MET A 44 6.37 -6.20 4.04
CA MET A 44 6.17 -6.81 5.35
C MET A 44 7.52 -6.95 6.05
N TYR A 45 7.48 -7.33 7.32
CA TYR A 45 8.62 -7.80 8.09
C TYR A 45 8.21 -8.96 8.98
N SER A 46 9.18 -9.69 9.51
CA SER A 46 8.97 -10.84 10.39
C SER A 46 10.04 -10.91 11.46
N SER A 47 10.20 -12.05 12.13
CA SER A 47 11.38 -12.33 12.96
C SER A 47 12.70 -12.32 12.18
N LYS A 48 12.68 -12.50 10.85
CA LYS A 48 13.87 -12.60 9.99
C LYS A 48 14.35 -11.24 9.48
N THR A 49 13.47 -10.23 9.46
CA THR A 49 13.72 -8.94 8.81
C THR A 49 13.27 -7.79 9.69
N GLN A 50 14.05 -6.70 9.68
CA GLN A 50 13.69 -5.48 10.38
C GLN A 50 12.53 -4.77 9.67
N ASN A 51 11.69 -4.06 10.42
CA ASN A 51 10.57 -3.29 9.87
C ASN A 51 11.00 -2.13 8.97
N TYR A 52 12.08 -1.44 9.31
CA TYR A 52 12.73 -0.43 8.49
C TYR A 52 14.13 -0.19 9.02
N GLU A 53 14.95 0.52 8.26
CA GLU A 53 16.30 0.92 8.65
C GLU A 53 16.35 2.46 8.78
N ASP A 54 16.83 2.96 9.91
CA ASP A 54 17.25 4.36 10.10
C ASP A 54 18.74 4.36 10.44
N MET A 55 19.56 4.96 9.58
CA MET A 55 20.97 5.12 9.87
C MET A 55 21.52 6.35 9.18
N ASN A 56 22.62 6.90 9.69
CA ASN A 56 23.33 8.03 9.07
C ASN A 56 22.47 9.28 8.81
N ASN A 57 21.46 9.52 9.64
CA ASN A 57 20.44 10.55 9.45
C ASN A 57 19.55 10.38 8.21
N GLU A 58 19.46 9.17 7.66
CA GLU A 58 18.62 8.84 6.52
C GLU A 58 17.40 8.03 6.97
N ASN A 59 16.27 8.20 6.30
CA ASN A 59 15.02 7.48 6.58
C ASN A 59 14.42 7.69 7.99
N ARG A 60 14.64 8.88 8.57
CA ARG A 60 14.17 9.30 9.93
C ARG A 60 12.70 9.02 10.24
N LYS A 61 11.84 8.88 9.22
CA LYS A 61 10.39 8.67 9.34
C LYS A 61 9.92 7.40 8.61
N GLY A 62 10.80 6.45 8.36
CA GLY A 62 10.51 5.15 7.72
C GLY A 62 9.70 4.17 8.58
N TRP A 63 9.29 4.60 9.77
CA TRP A 63 8.68 3.86 10.88
C TRP A 63 7.72 2.72 10.54
N TYR A 64 6.91 2.88 9.50
CA TYR A 64 5.81 1.97 9.15
C TYR A 64 5.94 1.41 7.73
N THR A 65 7.10 1.58 7.08
CA THR A 65 7.31 1.22 5.66
C THR A 65 7.28 -0.29 5.39
N ALA A 66 7.27 -1.14 6.43
CA ALA A 66 7.02 -2.57 6.29
C ALA A 66 5.88 -3.11 7.18
N ASP A 67 5.01 -2.26 7.72
CA ASP A 67 3.88 -2.68 8.57
C ASP A 67 2.70 -3.22 7.74
N GLY A 68 3.00 -4.00 6.70
CA GLY A 68 2.08 -4.36 5.63
C GLY A 68 1.79 -3.19 4.69
N MET A 69 2.79 -2.35 4.42
CA MET A 69 2.66 -1.22 3.49
C MET A 69 2.45 -1.71 2.07
N VAL A 70 1.52 -1.08 1.38
CA VAL A 70 1.08 -1.43 0.03
C VAL A 70 1.60 -0.40 -0.96
N TYR A 71 2.07 -0.90 -2.10
CA TYR A 71 2.44 -0.11 -3.26
C TYR A 71 1.58 -0.52 -4.46
N LEU A 72 1.05 0.47 -5.17
CA LEU A 72 0.29 0.28 -6.40
C LEU A 72 0.93 1.14 -7.50
N TYR A 73 1.63 0.49 -8.42
CA TYR A 73 2.14 1.10 -9.63
C TYR A 73 1.09 0.95 -10.73
N ASN A 74 0.72 2.07 -11.32
CA ASN A 74 -0.16 2.17 -12.48
C ASN A 74 0.46 3.22 -13.43
N ASP A 75 -0.32 3.78 -14.36
CA ASP A 75 0.24 4.69 -15.37
C ASP A 75 0.58 6.10 -14.83
N ASP A 76 0.40 6.38 -13.53
CA ASP A 76 1.13 7.47 -12.87
C ASP A 76 2.55 7.00 -12.50
N LEU A 77 3.44 7.06 -13.49
CA LEU A 77 4.85 6.68 -13.33
C LEU A 77 5.61 7.55 -12.31
N SER A 78 5.04 8.70 -11.93
CA SER A 78 5.66 9.66 -11.02
C SER A 78 5.23 9.48 -9.58
N HIS A 79 4.30 8.57 -9.29
CA HIS A 79 3.59 8.48 -8.02
C HIS A 79 4.53 8.45 -6.80
N TYR A 80 5.45 7.49 -6.75
CA TYR A 80 6.45 7.34 -5.67
C TYR A 80 7.72 8.18 -5.88
N SER A 81 7.78 8.97 -6.96
CA SER A 81 8.84 9.93 -7.28
C SER A 81 8.36 11.36 -6.96
N ASN A 82 8.96 12.40 -7.55
CA ASN A 82 8.50 13.80 -7.45
C ASN A 82 8.10 14.20 -6.02
N HIS A 83 9.06 14.08 -5.10
CA HIS A 83 8.95 14.45 -3.69
C HIS A 83 7.96 13.63 -2.83
N TYR A 84 7.40 12.52 -3.32
CA TYR A 84 6.48 11.66 -2.55
C TYR A 84 6.96 11.41 -1.11
N TRP A 85 8.19 10.92 -0.95
CA TRP A 85 8.73 10.57 0.37
C TRP A 85 8.92 11.77 1.31
N ALA A 86 9.04 12.98 0.76
CA ALA A 86 9.18 14.20 1.55
C ALA A 86 7.82 14.79 1.96
N THR A 87 6.72 14.39 1.31
CA THR A 87 5.40 15.00 1.49
C THR A 87 4.32 14.03 1.97
N VAL A 88 4.50 12.71 1.79
CA VAL A 88 3.58 11.71 2.31
C VAL A 88 3.50 11.81 3.84
N ASP A 89 2.29 11.72 4.40
CA ASP A 89 2.10 11.58 5.84
C ASP A 89 2.69 10.23 6.29
N PRO A 90 3.81 10.20 7.03
CA PRO A 90 4.46 8.95 7.42
C PRO A 90 3.61 8.13 8.38
N TYR A 91 2.61 8.72 9.06
CA TYR A 91 1.68 7.98 9.94
C TYR A 91 0.56 7.27 9.17
N ARG A 92 0.38 7.60 7.89
CA ARG A 92 -0.69 7.10 7.03
C ARG A 92 -0.12 6.49 5.74
N LEU A 93 0.84 5.58 5.87
CA LEU A 93 1.32 4.81 4.72
C LEU A 93 0.24 3.81 4.26
N PRO A 94 -0.03 3.65 2.95
CA PRO A 94 -1.13 2.81 2.46
C PRO A 94 -1.02 1.36 2.95
N GLY A 95 -2.14 0.77 3.37
CA GLY A 95 -2.24 -0.60 3.85
C GLY A 95 -1.85 -0.83 5.31
N THR A 96 -1.14 0.11 5.95
CA THR A 96 -0.65 -0.05 7.33
C THR A 96 -1.78 0.09 8.37
N THR A 97 -1.61 -0.57 9.52
CA THR A 97 -2.48 -0.43 10.69
C THR A 97 -1.65 0.14 11.84
N THR A 98 -1.91 1.39 12.24
CA THR A 98 -1.05 2.15 13.16
C THR A 98 -1.85 2.74 14.32
N THR A 99 -1.17 3.01 15.44
CA THR A 99 -1.71 3.92 16.46
C THR A 99 -1.44 5.36 16.06
N LYS A 100 -2.20 6.30 16.63
CA LYS A 100 -2.02 7.75 16.36
C LYS A 100 -1.01 8.42 17.31
N ASP A 101 -0.22 7.62 18.03
CA ASP A 101 0.80 8.12 18.97
C ASP A 101 1.93 8.81 18.20
N LYS A 102 2.49 9.89 18.78
CA LYS A 102 3.65 10.58 18.19
C LYS A 102 4.87 9.65 18.19
N ARG A 103 5.63 9.70 17.10
CA ARG A 103 6.92 9.05 16.92
C ARG A 103 8.05 10.08 16.89
N GLU A 104 9.18 9.69 17.46
CA GLU A 104 10.43 10.43 17.36
C GLU A 104 11.22 9.95 16.14
N ASP A 105 11.99 10.85 15.54
CA ASP A 105 12.80 10.57 14.35
C ASP A 105 13.78 9.41 14.60
N GLY A 106 13.72 8.37 13.77
CA GLY A 106 14.54 7.15 13.87
C GLY A 106 14.08 6.15 14.93
N SER A 107 12.97 6.39 15.65
CA SER A 107 12.48 5.47 16.68
C SER A 107 11.85 4.19 16.12
N GLY A 108 12.00 3.06 16.81
CA GLY A 108 11.14 1.88 16.62
C GLY A 108 11.59 0.89 15.56
N GLU A 109 12.89 0.83 15.27
CA GLU A 109 13.52 -0.24 14.50
C GLU A 109 13.48 -1.57 15.28
N VAL A 110 12.72 -2.54 14.77
CA VAL A 110 12.52 -3.85 15.42
C VAL A 110 12.28 -4.95 14.39
N THR A 111 12.41 -6.20 14.81
CA THR A 111 11.83 -7.37 14.13
C THR A 111 10.50 -7.76 14.77
N LEU A 112 9.67 -8.55 14.08
CA LEU A 112 8.49 -9.13 14.72
C LEU A 112 8.88 -10.28 15.67
N ALA A 113 8.03 -10.54 16.65
CA ALA A 113 8.11 -11.77 17.44
C ALA A 113 7.54 -12.99 16.70
N SER A 114 6.68 -12.75 15.70
CA SER A 114 5.96 -13.81 14.97
C SER A 114 6.68 -14.24 13.69
N ASP A 115 6.76 -15.56 13.51
CA ASP A 115 7.22 -16.20 12.26
C ASP A 115 6.11 -16.37 11.21
N PHE A 116 4.84 -16.11 11.58
CA PHE A 116 3.69 -16.28 10.70
C PHE A 116 3.55 -15.09 9.72
N VAL A 117 4.52 -14.99 8.81
CA VAL A 117 4.61 -13.98 7.75
C VAL A 117 5.10 -14.64 6.47
N GLY A 118 4.39 -14.42 5.37
CA GLY A 118 4.82 -14.92 4.07
C GLY A 118 3.70 -14.99 3.05
N ALA A 119 4.06 -15.46 1.86
CA ALA A 119 3.19 -15.62 0.72
C ALA A 119 3.28 -17.03 0.13
N SER A 120 2.15 -17.51 -0.39
CA SER A 120 2.03 -18.70 -1.24
C SER A 120 1.36 -18.29 -2.55
N GLN A 121 1.79 -18.87 -3.67
CA GLN A 121 1.28 -18.54 -5.00
C GLN A 121 0.82 -19.79 -5.77
N LEU A 122 -0.17 -19.62 -6.62
CA LEU A 122 -0.65 -20.61 -7.58
C LEU A 122 -0.59 -20.01 -8.99
N GLY A 123 0.33 -20.49 -9.80
CA GLY A 123 0.63 -19.88 -11.10
C GLY A 123 1.11 -18.43 -10.94
N ASN A 124 0.70 -17.58 -11.90
CA ASN A 124 1.22 -16.21 -12.01
C ASN A 124 0.17 -15.14 -11.72
N ARG A 125 -1.05 -15.52 -11.30
CA ARG A 125 -2.18 -14.60 -11.09
C ARG A 125 -2.93 -14.80 -9.78
N LEU A 126 -2.57 -15.81 -8.98
CA LEU A 126 -3.22 -16.13 -7.72
C LEU A 126 -2.19 -16.26 -6.61
N ALA A 127 -2.42 -15.60 -5.48
CA ALA A 127 -1.57 -15.72 -4.30
C ALA A 127 -2.34 -15.39 -3.02
N THR A 128 -1.89 -15.96 -1.91
CA THR A 128 -2.33 -15.64 -0.56
C THR A 128 -1.13 -15.20 0.24
N ILE A 129 -1.27 -14.08 0.94
CA ILE A 129 -0.23 -13.48 1.77
C ILE A 129 -0.81 -13.24 3.17
N ALA A 130 -0.05 -13.48 4.22
CA ALA A 130 -0.46 -13.21 5.59
C ALA A 130 0.69 -12.64 6.41
N MET A 131 0.32 -11.83 7.40
CA MET A 131 1.22 -11.22 8.39
C MET A 131 0.51 -11.17 9.73
N ASN A 132 0.99 -11.95 10.69
CA ASN A 132 0.60 -11.83 12.09
C ASN A 132 1.42 -10.71 12.75
N PHE A 133 0.83 -9.54 12.84
CA PHE A 133 1.51 -8.28 13.12
C PHE A 133 1.36 -7.85 14.58
N ASN A 134 2.47 -7.35 15.14
CA ASN A 134 2.51 -6.48 16.31
C ASN A 134 3.27 -5.21 15.92
N ASN A 135 2.87 -4.06 16.44
CA ASN A 135 3.56 -2.79 16.16
C ASN A 135 4.88 -2.68 16.95
N TRP A 136 5.66 -1.65 16.62
CA TRP A 136 7.02 -1.42 17.15
C TRP A 136 7.16 -1.43 18.68
N ASN A 137 6.11 -1.09 19.42
CA ASN A 137 6.11 -1.05 20.90
C ASN A 137 5.15 -2.07 21.54
N ASN A 138 4.66 -3.05 20.78
CA ASN A 138 3.73 -4.09 21.22
C ASN A 138 2.39 -3.60 21.79
N SER A 139 2.01 -2.34 21.52
CA SER A 139 0.73 -1.77 21.96
C SER A 139 -0.43 -2.01 21.00
N LEU A 140 -0.15 -2.52 19.79
CA LEU A 140 -1.13 -2.84 18.76
C LEU A 140 -0.80 -4.18 18.09
N THR A 141 -1.82 -5.01 17.89
CA THR A 141 -1.72 -6.27 17.13
C THR A 141 -2.79 -6.33 16.04
N ALA A 142 -2.52 -7.07 14.96
CA ALA A 142 -3.49 -7.38 13.92
C ALA A 142 -3.10 -8.64 13.16
N ARG A 143 -4.09 -9.41 12.70
CA ARG A 143 -3.90 -10.45 11.69
C ARG A 143 -4.26 -9.87 10.33
N LYS A 144 -3.25 -9.60 9.50
CA LYS A 144 -3.39 -8.99 8.18
C LYS A 144 -3.23 -10.06 7.11
N ALA A 145 -4.08 -10.05 6.10
CA ALA A 145 -3.97 -10.95 4.96
C ALA A 145 -4.33 -10.25 3.65
N TRP A 146 -3.71 -10.70 2.57
CA TRP A 146 -3.94 -10.22 1.22
C TRP A 146 -4.18 -11.41 0.29
N ILE A 147 -5.12 -11.28 -0.64
CA ILE A 147 -5.42 -12.33 -1.63
C ILE A 147 -5.40 -11.71 -3.02
N VAL A 148 -4.48 -12.19 -3.86
CA VAL A 148 -4.41 -11.82 -5.28
C VAL A 148 -5.36 -12.72 -6.07
N LEU A 149 -6.31 -12.12 -6.77
CA LEU A 149 -7.35 -12.81 -7.55
C LEU A 149 -7.36 -12.33 -9.01
N GLY A 150 -6.19 -12.35 -9.66
CA GLY A 150 -5.99 -11.87 -11.02
C GLY A 150 -6.15 -10.35 -11.13
N ASN A 151 -7.37 -9.88 -11.34
CA ASN A 151 -7.66 -8.48 -11.59
C ASN A 151 -7.98 -7.64 -10.34
N LYS A 152 -7.93 -8.25 -9.15
CA LYS A 152 -8.26 -7.59 -7.88
C LYS A 152 -7.43 -8.16 -6.74
N ILE A 153 -7.24 -7.34 -5.72
CA ILE A 153 -6.55 -7.69 -4.48
C ILE A 153 -7.57 -7.55 -3.34
N VAL A 154 -7.73 -8.58 -2.52
CA VAL A 154 -8.53 -8.54 -1.31
C VAL A 154 -7.63 -8.20 -0.13
N PHE A 155 -8.08 -7.29 0.73
CA PHE A 155 -7.41 -6.90 1.97
C PHE A 155 -8.27 -7.33 3.16
N LEU A 156 -7.69 -8.06 4.09
CA LEU A 156 -8.37 -8.54 5.29
C LEU A 156 -7.56 -8.14 6.53
N GLY A 157 -8.27 -7.64 7.54
CA GLY A 157 -7.73 -7.35 8.86
C GLY A 157 -8.67 -7.91 9.92
N THR A 158 -8.14 -8.72 10.83
CA THR A 158 -8.91 -9.31 11.94
C THR A 158 -8.09 -9.24 13.23
N ASP A 159 -8.75 -9.47 14.36
CA ASP A 159 -8.08 -9.51 15.67
C ASP A 159 -7.24 -8.24 15.95
N ILE A 160 -7.79 -7.09 15.55
CA ILE A 160 -7.15 -5.79 15.73
C ILE A 160 -7.40 -5.34 17.16
N GLN A 161 -6.32 -5.23 17.93
CA GLN A 161 -6.36 -4.80 19.33
C GLN A 161 -5.34 -3.68 19.51
N HIS A 162 -5.65 -2.66 20.31
CA HIS A 162 -4.72 -1.58 20.61
C HIS A 162 -4.88 -1.06 22.04
N GLN A 163 -3.81 -0.48 22.57
CA GLN A 163 -3.76 0.15 23.90
C GLN A 163 -3.62 1.68 23.84
N SER A 164 -3.47 2.27 22.65
CA SER A 164 -3.36 3.73 22.48
C SER A 164 -4.68 4.44 22.82
N ALA A 165 -4.59 5.51 23.61
CA ALA A 165 -5.73 6.37 23.96
C ALA A 165 -6.20 7.22 22.77
N GLN A 166 -5.36 7.40 21.76
CA GLN A 166 -5.64 8.17 20.55
C GLN A 166 -6.33 7.31 19.46
N GLY A 167 -6.42 6.00 19.71
CA GLY A 167 -7.02 5.03 18.81
C GLY A 167 -6.04 4.45 17.78
N ALA A 168 -6.51 3.43 17.07
CA ALA A 168 -5.83 2.84 15.93
C ALA A 168 -6.55 3.19 14.61
N VAL A 169 -5.82 3.19 13.51
CA VAL A 169 -6.34 3.40 12.16
C VAL A 169 -5.69 2.41 11.19
N THR A 170 -6.45 1.94 10.22
CA THR A 170 -5.88 1.31 9.02
C THR A 170 -6.01 2.30 7.87
N THR A 171 -4.89 2.67 7.26
CA THR A 171 -4.90 3.54 6.09
C THR A 171 -5.21 2.72 4.85
N ILE A 172 -6.36 2.97 4.23
CA ILE A 172 -6.75 2.26 3.00
C ILE A 172 -5.90 2.76 1.83
N GLU A 173 -5.73 4.07 1.72
CA GLU A 173 -4.98 4.74 0.66
C GLU A 173 -4.44 6.08 1.16
N ASN A 174 -3.30 6.48 0.62
CA ASN A 174 -2.70 7.81 0.70
C ASN A 174 -2.02 8.12 -0.64
N ARG A 175 -2.87 8.47 -1.63
CA ARG A 175 -2.47 8.59 -3.03
C ARG A 175 -2.04 10.03 -3.33
N LYS A 176 -0.77 10.25 -3.63
CA LYS A 176 -0.31 11.48 -4.31
C LYS A 176 -1.03 11.64 -5.65
N LEU A 177 -1.49 12.84 -5.93
CA LEU A 177 -2.20 13.21 -7.15
C LEU A 177 -1.26 13.95 -8.11
N LEU A 178 -1.54 13.84 -9.41
CA LEU A 178 -0.82 14.57 -10.45
C LEU A 178 -1.22 16.05 -10.48
N THR A 179 -0.23 16.95 -10.42
CA THR A 179 -0.44 18.40 -10.47
C THR A 179 -1.11 18.82 -11.77
N GLY A 180 -2.14 19.66 -11.68
CA GLY A 180 -2.87 20.19 -12.84
C GLY A 180 -3.97 19.27 -13.37
N GLU A 181 -4.06 18.04 -12.88
CA GLU A 181 -5.16 17.14 -13.21
C GLU A 181 -6.35 17.32 -12.25
N LYS A 182 -7.56 17.07 -12.77
CA LYS A 182 -8.79 17.12 -11.99
C LYS A 182 -9.23 15.71 -11.66
N TYR A 183 -9.35 15.42 -10.37
CA TYR A 183 -9.86 14.15 -9.87
C TYR A 183 -11.33 14.30 -9.46
N SER A 184 -12.11 13.27 -9.74
CA SER A 184 -13.48 13.08 -9.25
C SER A 184 -13.49 11.91 -8.27
N TYR A 185 -14.27 12.06 -7.20
CA TYR A 185 -14.37 11.09 -6.12
C TYR A 185 -15.80 10.67 -5.92
N TYR A 186 -16.01 9.39 -5.65
CA TYR A 186 -17.32 8.82 -5.41
C TYR A 186 -17.29 7.94 -4.16
N ILE A 187 -18.24 8.15 -3.26
CA ILE A 187 -18.51 7.27 -2.12
C ILE A 187 -19.90 6.69 -2.32
N ASN A 188 -20.02 5.36 -2.29
CA ASN A 188 -21.28 4.64 -2.55
C ASN A 188 -21.95 5.06 -3.88
N GLY A 189 -21.13 5.34 -4.91
CA GLY A 189 -21.59 5.79 -6.22
C GLY A 189 -22.04 7.25 -6.29
N GLN A 190 -22.03 7.99 -5.19
CA GLN A 190 -22.38 9.41 -5.15
C GLN A 190 -21.12 10.28 -5.20
N PRO A 191 -21.09 11.35 -6.02
CA PRO A 191 -19.97 12.26 -6.06
C PRO A 191 -19.78 12.96 -4.71
N VAL A 192 -18.52 13.13 -4.30
CA VAL A 192 -18.16 13.81 -3.04
C VAL A 192 -17.06 14.85 -3.26
N ASP A 193 -17.10 15.91 -2.46
CA ASP A 193 -16.04 16.92 -2.39
C ASP A 193 -15.08 16.59 -1.25
N LEU A 194 -13.86 16.17 -1.59
CA LEU A 194 -12.81 15.85 -0.62
C LEU A 194 -11.91 17.04 -0.26
N SER A 195 -12.23 18.27 -0.73
CA SER A 195 -11.54 19.48 -0.26
C SER A 195 -11.74 19.72 1.25
N LYS A 196 -12.69 19.01 1.85
CA LYS A 196 -12.93 18.90 3.28
C LYS A 196 -12.99 17.43 3.66
N GLU A 197 -12.80 17.15 4.94
CA GLU A 197 -12.96 15.78 5.44
C GLU A 197 -14.42 15.32 5.31
N VAL A 198 -14.60 14.15 4.72
CA VAL A 198 -15.86 13.44 4.59
C VAL A 198 -15.82 12.21 5.48
N VAL A 199 -16.73 12.15 6.45
CA VAL A 199 -16.94 10.98 7.31
C VAL A 199 -18.18 10.25 6.81
N THR A 200 -18.06 8.94 6.59
CA THR A 200 -19.17 8.09 6.14
C THR A 200 -19.27 6.89 7.05
N ASP A 201 -20.40 6.70 7.73
CA ASP A 201 -20.57 5.61 8.72
C ASP A 201 -20.65 4.22 8.09
N LYS A 202 -21.15 4.15 6.85
CA LYS A 202 -21.42 2.90 6.13
C LYS A 202 -20.94 2.99 4.69
N THR A 203 -19.62 2.93 4.51
CA THR A 203 -19.01 2.90 3.19
C THR A 203 -19.07 1.50 2.61
N GLN A 204 -19.63 1.41 1.42
CA GLN A 204 -19.72 0.20 0.58
C GLN A 204 -18.68 0.23 -0.54
N SER A 205 -18.43 1.42 -1.10
CA SER A 205 -17.43 1.60 -2.16
C SER A 205 -16.82 3.00 -2.15
N PHE A 206 -15.57 3.09 -2.56
CA PHE A 206 -14.90 4.33 -2.94
C PHE A 206 -14.36 4.21 -4.36
N TYR A 207 -14.41 5.29 -5.14
CA TYR A 207 -13.79 5.36 -6.46
C TYR A 207 -13.17 6.74 -6.69
N MET A 208 -11.95 6.76 -7.21
CA MET A 208 -11.29 7.98 -7.68
C MET A 208 -10.84 7.83 -9.13
N THR A 209 -10.99 8.91 -9.90
CA THR A 209 -10.57 8.95 -11.30
C THR A 209 -10.21 10.36 -11.73
N ASN A 210 -9.26 10.50 -12.65
CA ASN A 210 -8.97 11.72 -13.40
C ASN A 210 -9.45 11.64 -14.87
N GLY A 211 -10.32 10.67 -15.17
CA GLY A 211 -10.78 10.37 -16.53
C GLY A 211 -9.86 9.42 -17.31
N LYS A 212 -8.78 8.92 -16.71
CA LYS A 212 -7.90 7.90 -17.29
C LYS A 212 -8.09 6.57 -16.56
N ASP A 213 -8.57 5.55 -17.27
CA ASP A 213 -8.91 4.25 -16.67
C ASP A 213 -7.70 3.57 -16.02
N ASN A 214 -6.54 3.63 -16.69
CA ASN A 214 -5.24 3.13 -16.22
C ASN A 214 -4.68 3.85 -14.97
N GLN A 215 -5.33 4.90 -14.49
CA GLN A 215 -4.96 5.62 -13.26
C GLN A 215 -6.07 5.63 -12.21
N SER A 216 -7.24 5.10 -12.54
CA SER A 216 -8.40 5.06 -11.66
C SER A 216 -8.25 3.97 -10.61
N ILE A 217 -8.76 4.21 -9.40
CA ILE A 217 -8.63 3.29 -8.26
C ILE A 217 -9.99 3.15 -7.59
N GLY A 218 -10.40 1.90 -7.35
CA GLY A 218 -11.65 1.56 -6.69
C GLY A 218 -11.43 0.64 -5.49
N TYR A 219 -12.19 0.88 -4.42
CA TYR A 219 -12.26 0.04 -3.23
C TYR A 219 -13.70 -0.41 -3.03
N VAL A 220 -13.90 -1.69 -2.74
CA VAL A 220 -15.20 -2.27 -2.36
C VAL A 220 -15.04 -2.94 -1.01
N PHE A 221 -15.94 -2.62 -0.08
CA PHE A 221 -15.90 -3.14 1.28
C PHE A 221 -16.85 -4.33 1.41
N LEU A 222 -16.33 -5.49 1.83
CA LEU A 222 -17.13 -6.72 1.99
C LEU A 222 -18.22 -6.57 3.05
N ASN A 223 -17.94 -5.76 4.08
CA ASN A 223 -18.89 -5.31 5.09
C ASN A 223 -18.85 -3.78 5.09
N GLN A 224 -19.98 -3.12 5.37
CA GLN A 224 -20.01 -1.67 5.48
C GLN A 224 -19.18 -1.21 6.69
N LEU A 225 -18.25 -0.28 6.47
CA LEU A 225 -17.36 0.24 7.51
C LEU A 225 -17.45 1.77 7.59
N PRO A 226 -17.24 2.37 8.78
CA PRO A 226 -17.02 3.79 8.90
C PRO A 226 -15.66 4.16 8.27
N THR A 227 -15.65 5.18 7.43
CA THR A 227 -14.43 5.66 6.75
C THR A 227 -14.33 7.18 6.80
N TYR A 228 -13.08 7.65 6.73
CA TYR A 228 -12.72 9.07 6.66
C TYR A 228 -11.94 9.28 5.36
N ALA A 229 -12.33 10.26 4.57
CA ALA A 229 -11.64 10.62 3.33
C ALA A 229 -11.43 12.13 3.26
N LYS A 230 -10.25 12.56 2.84
CA LYS A 230 -9.92 13.97 2.62
C LYS A 230 -8.81 14.07 1.57
N LEU A 231 -8.73 15.23 0.94
CA LEU A 231 -7.59 15.67 0.14
C LEU A 231 -6.77 16.65 0.99
N ASP A 232 -5.52 16.28 1.25
CA ASP A 232 -4.58 17.20 1.89
C ASP A 232 -4.00 18.14 0.82
N GLN A 233 -3.92 19.43 1.15
CA GLN A 233 -3.35 20.48 0.29
C GLN A 233 -1.86 20.65 0.56
#